data_AF-K7LWV9-F1
#
_entry.id   AF-K7LWV9-F1
#
_cell.length_a   1.000
_cell.length_b   1.000
_cell.length_c   1.000
_cell.angle_alpha   90.00
_cell.angle_beta   90.00
_cell.angle_gamma   90.00
#
_symmetry.space_group_name_H-M   'P 1'
#
loop_
_entity.id
_entity.type
_entity.pdbx_description
1 polymer ?
#
loop_
_entity_poly.entity_id
_entity_poly.type
_entity_poly.pdbx_seq_one_letter_code
_entity_poly.pdbx_strand_id
1 'polypeptide(L)'
;MESKRVSFPKEQPMRIYSSLWNADDWATRGGIVKTDWSQAPFTASYRNFNANACVHSGASSCTSNSASSNAWFNQQLDSTSQDRLSWVQKNYMIYNYCTDTNRFPQGLPPECQAS
;
A
#
# COMPACT_ATOMS: atom_id res chain seq x y z
N MET A 1 -4.82 -8.58 -13.23
CA MET A 1 -3.40 -8.22 -13.09
C MET A 1 -2.51 -9.16 -13.91
N GLU A 2 -2.49 -10.47 -13.60
CA GLU A 2 -1.71 -11.46 -14.37
C GLU A 2 -2.09 -11.50 -15.87
N SER A 3 -3.40 -11.40 -16.17
CA SER A 3 -3.89 -11.30 -17.56
C SER A 3 -3.40 -10.06 -18.32
N LYS A 4 -2.98 -9.02 -17.60
CA LYS A 4 -2.39 -7.79 -18.15
C LYS A 4 -0.85 -7.81 -18.09
N ARG A 5 -0.24 -8.95 -17.75
CA ARG A 5 1.21 -9.12 -17.54
C ARG A 5 1.82 -8.17 -16.48
N VAL A 6 1.01 -7.74 -15.53
CA VAL A 6 1.47 -6.94 -14.38
C VAL A 6 1.79 -7.89 -13.24
N SER A 7 3.03 -7.84 -12.75
CA SER A 7 3.47 -8.62 -11.59
C SER A 7 2.67 -8.25 -10.34
N PHE A 8 2.36 -9.24 -9.51
CA PHE A 8 1.60 -9.07 -8.27
C PHE A 8 2.25 -9.84 -7.12
N PRO A 9 2.31 -9.30 -5.88
CA PRO A 9 2.93 -9.98 -4.74
C PRO A 9 2.07 -11.14 -4.26
N LYS A 10 2.31 -12.32 -4.84
CA LYS A 10 1.50 -13.53 -4.61
C LYS A 10 2.27 -14.65 -3.91
N GLU A 11 3.50 -14.89 -4.35
CA GLU A 11 4.27 -16.09 -3.97
C GLU A 11 5.42 -15.80 -2.99
N GLN A 12 5.67 -14.53 -2.66
CA GLN A 12 6.77 -14.12 -1.78
C GLN A 12 6.19 -13.78 -0.39
N PRO A 13 6.46 -14.60 0.65
CA PRO A 13 6.03 -14.28 2.00
C PRO A 13 6.61 -12.94 2.46
N MET A 14 5.78 -12.13 3.10
CA MET A 14 6.15 -10.79 3.57
C MET A 14 6.14 -10.71 5.09
N ARG A 15 6.88 -9.75 5.63
CA ARG A 15 6.84 -9.35 7.03
C ARG A 15 6.26 -7.93 7.15
N ILE A 16 5.65 -7.64 8.30
CA ILE A 16 5.18 -6.29 8.63
C ILE A 16 6.35 -5.54 9.28
N TYR A 17 6.58 -4.31 8.84
CA TYR A 17 7.62 -3.43 9.35
C TYR A 17 7.01 -2.08 9.74
N SER A 18 7.57 -1.46 10.78
CA SER A 18 7.26 -0.10 11.19
C SER A 18 8.58 0.60 11.54
N SER A 19 8.73 1.85 11.11
CA SER A 19 9.93 2.65 11.36
C SER A 19 9.59 4.14 11.35
N LEU A 20 10.25 4.91 12.22
CA LEU A 20 10.34 6.36 12.13
C LEU A 20 11.78 6.69 11.72
N TRP A 21 11.96 7.41 10.62
CA TRP A 21 13.28 7.73 10.07
C TRP A 21 13.27 9.06 9.32
N ASN A 22 14.45 9.64 9.11
CA ASN A 22 14.62 10.90 8.38
C ASN A 22 14.74 10.67 6.87
N ALA A 23 13.91 11.33 6.09
CA ALA A 23 13.84 11.23 4.62
C ALA A 23 13.87 12.62 3.96
N ASP A 24 14.86 13.43 4.36
CA ASP A 24 15.01 14.85 3.98
C ASP A 24 15.05 15.08 2.46
N ASP A 25 15.50 14.09 1.70
CA ASP A 25 15.65 14.15 0.25
C ASP A 25 14.31 14.15 -0.50
N TRP A 26 13.21 13.69 0.09
CA TRP A 26 11.92 13.63 -0.62
C TRP A 26 10.65 13.87 0.22
N ALA A 27 10.65 13.65 1.55
CA ALA A 27 9.41 13.53 2.31
C ALA A 27 8.54 14.79 2.37
N THR A 28 9.13 15.96 2.67
CA THR A 28 8.35 17.20 2.87
C THR A 28 8.54 18.14 1.68
N ARG A 29 7.44 18.45 0.99
CA ARG A 29 7.42 19.27 -0.24
C ARG A 29 8.43 18.76 -1.28
N GLY A 30 8.51 17.45 -1.50
CA GLY A 30 9.46 16.86 -2.44
C GLY A 30 10.93 17.06 -2.05
N GLY A 31 11.23 17.19 -0.76
CA GLY A 31 12.58 17.36 -0.22
C GLY A 31 13.04 18.81 -0.04
N ILE A 32 12.17 19.80 -0.29
CA ILE A 32 12.50 21.23 -0.12
C ILE A 32 12.66 21.60 1.36
N VAL A 33 11.83 21.02 2.25
CA VAL A 33 11.87 21.30 3.68
C VAL A 33 12.65 20.20 4.39
N LYS A 34 13.77 20.59 5.00
CA LYS A 34 14.66 19.69 5.75
C LYS A 34 14.24 19.61 7.21
N THR A 35 14.65 18.55 7.88
CA THR A 35 14.34 18.33 9.29
C THR A 35 15.01 19.37 10.16
N ASP A 36 14.21 20.10 10.95
CA ASP A 36 14.72 20.93 12.04
C ASP A 36 15.01 20.04 13.26
N TRP A 37 16.25 19.59 13.37
CA TRP A 37 16.70 18.72 14.45
C TRP A 37 16.66 19.38 15.83
N SER A 38 16.46 20.71 15.93
CA SER A 38 16.22 21.37 17.23
C SER A 38 14.87 20.98 17.84
N GLN A 39 13.95 20.43 17.05
CA GLN A 39 12.63 19.95 17.49
C GLN A 39 12.63 18.49 17.94
N ALA A 40 13.79 17.85 18.03
CA ALA A 40 13.92 16.48 18.51
C ALA A 40 13.58 16.37 20.02
N PRO A 41 13.05 15.23 20.49
CA PRO A 41 12.86 13.96 19.77
C PRO A 41 11.55 13.88 18.97
N PHE A 42 11.63 13.34 17.76
CA PHE A 42 10.46 12.97 16.97
C PHE A 42 9.90 11.64 17.49
N THR A 43 8.64 11.64 17.96
CA THR A 43 8.04 10.49 18.63
C THR A 43 6.83 9.97 17.86
N ALA A 44 6.83 8.68 17.53
CA ALA A 44 5.69 7.97 16.96
C ALA A 44 5.23 6.89 17.94
N SER A 45 3.93 6.85 18.24
CA SER A 45 3.33 5.92 19.21
C SER A 45 2.41 4.94 18.50
N TYR A 46 2.59 3.66 18.77
CA TYR A 46 1.82 2.56 18.16
C TYR A 46 1.12 1.75 19.27
N ARG A 47 -0.08 1.26 18.99
CA ARG A 47 -0.85 0.41 19.91
C ARG A 47 -1.72 -0.57 19.12
N ASN A 48 -2.28 -1.56 19.81
CA ASN A 48 -3.24 -2.52 19.24
C ASN A 48 -2.67 -3.30 18.04
N PHE A 49 -1.44 -3.81 18.17
CA PHE A 49 -0.84 -4.67 17.16
C PHE A 49 -1.69 -5.93 16.97
N ASN A 50 -2.31 -6.06 15.80
CA ASN A 50 -3.15 -7.19 15.44
C ASN A 50 -2.77 -7.65 14.03
N ALA A 51 -2.39 -8.91 13.90
CA ALA A 51 -2.12 -9.55 12.62
C ALA A 51 -3.03 -10.77 12.47
N ASN A 52 -4.11 -10.63 11.70
CA ASN A 52 -4.82 -11.76 11.15
C ASN A 52 -4.22 -12.04 9.77
N ALA A 53 -3.43 -13.10 9.64
CA ALA A 53 -2.69 -13.40 8.44
C ALA A 53 -2.60 -14.91 8.21
N CYS A 54 -2.37 -15.31 6.97
CA CYS A 54 -1.76 -16.59 6.71
C CYS A 54 -0.26 -16.51 7.00
N VAL A 55 0.22 -17.25 8.01
CA VAL A 55 1.63 -17.32 8.36
C VAL A 55 2.30 -18.47 7.58
N HIS A 56 3.31 -18.15 6.78
CA HIS A 56 4.08 -19.15 6.04
C HIS A 56 5.06 -19.88 6.96
N SER A 57 4.99 -21.22 7.01
CA SER A 57 5.81 -22.07 7.89
C SER A 57 6.94 -22.84 7.18
N GLY A 58 7.29 -22.44 5.96
CA GLY A 58 8.43 -23.01 5.21
C GLY A 58 8.14 -24.25 4.35
N ALA A 59 6.97 -24.90 4.50
CA ALA A 59 6.62 -26.11 3.74
C ALA A 59 5.30 -26.04 2.94
N SER A 60 4.56 -24.93 2.99
CA SER A 60 3.35 -24.76 2.17
C SER A 60 2.90 -23.31 2.05
N SER A 61 2.29 -22.96 0.92
CA SER A 61 1.50 -21.74 0.76
C SER A 61 0.19 -21.90 1.53
N CYS A 62 0.15 -21.47 2.79
CA CYS A 62 -1.09 -21.27 3.55
C CYS A 62 -2.02 -22.48 3.73
N THR A 63 -1.53 -23.58 4.35
CA THR A 63 -2.35 -24.81 4.58
C THR A 63 -2.96 -24.96 5.99
N SER A 64 -3.02 -23.91 6.81
CA SER A 64 -3.82 -23.87 8.04
C SER A 64 -4.58 -22.55 8.24
N ASN A 65 -4.57 -21.69 7.23
CA ASN A 65 -5.47 -20.54 7.05
C ASN A 65 -5.60 -20.25 5.55
N SER A 66 -6.05 -21.23 4.77
CA SER A 66 -6.38 -21.00 3.36
C SER A 66 -7.45 -19.91 3.28
N ALA A 67 -7.62 -19.25 2.14
CA ALA A 67 -8.66 -18.24 1.97
C ALA A 67 -10.09 -18.73 2.34
N SER A 68 -10.26 -20.04 2.53
CA SER A 68 -11.46 -20.67 3.08
C SER A 68 -11.65 -20.55 4.61
N SER A 69 -10.60 -20.34 5.42
CA SER A 69 -10.74 -20.23 6.89
C SER A 69 -11.04 -18.80 7.36
N ASN A 70 -10.63 -17.81 6.58
CA ASN A 70 -10.87 -16.39 6.85
C ASN A 70 -11.53 -15.77 5.63
N ALA A 71 -12.88 -15.76 5.62
CA ALA A 71 -13.68 -15.29 4.49
C ALA A 71 -13.29 -13.88 4.01
N TRP A 72 -12.77 -13.04 4.91
CA TRP A 72 -12.35 -11.69 4.58
C TRP A 72 -11.13 -11.64 3.64
N PHE A 73 -10.29 -12.68 3.55
CA PHE A 73 -9.15 -12.71 2.61
C PHE A 73 -9.57 -12.64 1.14
N ASN A 74 -10.81 -13.04 0.81
CA ASN A 74 -11.38 -12.95 -0.53
C ASN A 74 -12.38 -11.79 -0.69
N GLN A 75 -12.47 -10.90 0.30
CA GLN A 75 -13.44 -9.81 0.27
C GLN A 75 -13.13 -8.84 -0.87
N GLN A 76 -14.18 -8.47 -1.60
CA GLN A 76 -14.15 -7.37 -2.56
C GLN A 76 -14.83 -6.14 -1.95
N LEU A 77 -14.46 -4.95 -2.43
CA LEU A 77 -15.16 -3.73 -2.05
C LEU A 77 -16.58 -3.77 -2.61
N ASP A 78 -17.58 -3.60 -1.75
CA ASP A 78 -18.96 -3.37 -2.17
C ASP A 78 -19.13 -1.95 -2.77
N SER A 79 -20.29 -1.68 -3.38
CA SER A 79 -20.57 -0.39 -4.03
C SER A 79 -20.38 0.80 -3.08
N THR A 80 -20.86 0.67 -1.84
CA THR A 80 -20.72 1.74 -0.82
C THR A 80 -19.25 2.03 -0.51
N SER A 81 -18.42 1.00 -0.41
CA SER A 81 -16.98 1.15 -0.16
C SER A 81 -16.24 1.71 -1.37
N GLN A 82 -16.66 1.34 -2.59
CA GLN A 82 -16.13 1.93 -3.83
C GLN A 82 -16.48 3.42 -3.95
N ASP A 83 -17.70 3.81 -3.60
CA ASP A 83 -18.12 5.23 -3.57
C ASP A 83 -17.30 6.03 -2.55
N ARG A 84 -17.05 5.46 -1.38
CA ARG A 84 -16.18 6.07 -0.34
C ARG A 84 -14.74 6.22 -0.85
N LEU A 85 -14.19 5.19 -1.50
CA LEU A 85 -12.85 5.26 -2.09
C LEU A 85 -12.78 6.38 -3.14
N SER A 86 -13.77 6.44 -4.03
CA SER A 86 -13.88 7.47 -5.07
C SER A 86 -13.99 8.87 -4.47
N TRP A 87 -14.76 9.04 -3.39
CA TRP A 87 -14.86 10.31 -2.69
C TRP A 87 -13.53 10.72 -2.03
N VAL A 88 -12.81 9.79 -1.39
CA VAL A 88 -11.48 10.08 -0.82
C VAL A 88 -10.50 10.48 -1.92
N GLN A 89 -10.47 9.72 -3.02
CA GLN A 89 -9.62 10.04 -4.18
C GLN A 89 -9.94 11.42 -4.76
N LYS A 90 -11.23 11.76 -4.91
CA LYS A 90 -11.64 13.06 -5.46
C LYS A 90 -11.29 14.25 -4.55
N ASN A 91 -11.36 14.08 -3.23
CA ASN A 91 -11.28 15.21 -2.29
C ASN A 91 -9.91 15.34 -1.59
N TYR A 92 -9.13 14.26 -1.48
CA TYR A 92 -7.90 14.25 -0.66
C TYR A 92 -6.65 13.74 -1.38
N MET A 93 -6.76 13.13 -2.56
CA MET A 93 -5.59 12.64 -3.29
C MET A 93 -4.85 13.79 -3.97
N ILE A 94 -3.59 13.99 -3.60
CA ILE A 94 -2.73 15.06 -4.16
C ILE A 94 -1.74 14.58 -5.23
N TYR A 95 -1.54 13.26 -5.35
CA TYR A 95 -0.67 12.64 -6.33
C TYR A 95 -1.19 11.25 -6.70
N ASN A 96 -1.14 10.91 -7.98
CA ASN A 96 -1.48 9.60 -8.50
C ASN A 96 -0.58 9.25 -9.68
N TYR A 97 0.22 8.18 -9.55
CA TYR A 97 1.12 7.73 -10.60
C TYR A 97 0.37 7.30 -11.87
N CYS A 98 -0.88 6.84 -11.74
CA CYS A 98 -1.73 6.47 -12.87
C CYS A 98 -2.20 7.66 -13.73
N THR A 99 -2.02 8.90 -13.27
CA THR A 99 -2.35 10.11 -14.05
C THR A 99 -1.12 10.98 -14.30
N ASP A 100 0.07 10.52 -13.91
CA ASP A 100 1.34 11.24 -14.05
C ASP A 100 1.95 10.97 -15.44
N THR A 101 1.46 11.70 -16.44
CA THR A 101 1.93 11.58 -17.83
C THR A 101 3.38 12.05 -18.01
N ASN A 102 3.89 12.89 -17.11
CA ASN A 102 5.29 13.33 -17.15
C ASN A 102 6.22 12.19 -16.75
N ARG A 103 5.85 11.41 -15.74
CA ARG A 103 6.60 10.22 -15.32
C ARG A 103 6.48 9.06 -16.29
N PHE A 104 5.32 8.90 -16.93
CA PHE A 104 5.03 7.82 -17.86
C PHE A 104 4.74 8.34 -19.28
N PRO A 105 5.73 8.95 -19.97
CA PRO A 105 5.52 9.57 -21.28
C PRO A 105 5.21 8.54 -22.39
N GLN A 106 5.56 7.27 -22.18
CA GLN A 106 5.33 6.18 -23.15
C GLN A 106 3.97 5.48 -22.96
N GLY A 107 3.12 6.00 -22.07
CA GLY A 107 1.84 5.40 -21.73
C GLY A 107 1.79 5.00 -20.26
N LEU A 108 0.60 5.12 -19.69
CA LEU A 108 0.34 4.85 -18.28
C LEU A 108 0.46 3.34 -17.98
N PRO A 109 0.80 2.96 -16.74
CA PRO A 109 0.91 1.56 -16.36
C PRO A 109 -0.37 0.74 -16.65
N PRO A 110 -0.27 -0.50 -17.14
CA PRO A 110 -1.43 -1.29 -17.59
C PRO A 110 -2.49 -1.56 -16.50
N GLU A 111 -2.07 -1.57 -15.23
CA GLU A 111 -2.95 -1.72 -14.08
C GLU A 111 -3.88 -0.54 -13.86
N CYS A 112 -3.49 0.67 -14.30
CA CYS A 112 -4.27 1.88 -14.09
C CYS A 112 -5.63 1.87 -14.79
N GLN A 113 -5.75 1.11 -15.88
CA GLN A 113 -7.01 0.89 -16.59
C GLN A 113 -7.92 -0.16 -15.93
N ALA A 114 -7.49 -0.79 -14.83
CA ALA A 114 -8.28 -1.79 -14.10
C ALA A 114 -9.10 -1.18 -12.94
N SER A 115 -9.15 0.15 -12.86
CA SER A 115 -9.86 0.91 -11.82
C SER A 115 -11.09 1.58 -12.39
#